data_AF-A0A1I2JS63-F1
#
_entry.id   AF-A0A1I2JS63-F1
#
_cell.length_a   1.000
_cell.length_b   1.000
_cell.length_c   1.000
_cell.angle_alpha   90.00
_cell.angle_beta   90.00
_cell.angle_gamma   90.00
#
_symmetry.space_group_name_H-M   'P 1'
#
loop_
_entity.id
_entity.type
_entity.pdbx_description
1 polymer ?
#
loop_
_entity_poly.entity_id
_entity_poly.type
_entity_poly.pdbx_seq_one_letter_code
_entity_poly.pdbx_strand_id
1 'polypeptide(L)'
;MKNTTHRHLAGLFLLALFCASRSEAEVVILGTRVIYPYQLAAWRLRGHLRSDRGDLWTRAANYHSRTPRHNARYRAQLMHKAWRWNQWLGRQFTTHMVDDVTAHRHGETGVADVPDSGDAA
;
A
#
# COMPACT_ATOMS: atom_id res chain seq x y z
N MET A 1 24.90 44.06 -44.56
CA MET A 1 24.84 42.60 -44.37
C MET A 1 25.27 42.21 -42.94
N LYS A 2 24.45 42.48 -41.90
CA LYS A 2 24.81 42.21 -40.48
C LYS A 2 23.63 41.70 -39.63
N ASN A 3 22.65 41.01 -40.23
CA ASN A 3 21.39 40.63 -39.55
C ASN A 3 21.07 39.12 -39.61
N THR A 4 21.91 38.31 -40.26
CA THR A 4 21.66 36.86 -40.42
C THR A 4 22.14 36.06 -39.20
N THR A 5 23.30 36.39 -38.62
CA THR A 5 23.91 35.66 -37.50
C THR A 5 23.09 35.72 -36.21
N HIS A 6 22.51 36.88 -35.87
CA HIS A 6 21.66 37.00 -34.67
C HIS A 6 20.36 36.21 -34.76
N ARG A 7 19.81 36.03 -35.97
CA ARG A 7 18.56 35.28 -36.19
C ARG A 7 18.77 33.78 -36.01
N HIS A 8 19.93 33.26 -36.42
CA HIS A 8 20.29 31.86 -36.20
C HIS A 8 20.61 31.57 -34.72
N LEU A 9 21.33 32.48 -34.05
CA LEU A 9 21.63 32.32 -32.62
C LEU A 9 20.38 32.41 -31.75
N ALA A 10 19.45 33.34 -32.04
CA ALA A 10 18.18 33.43 -31.34
C ALA A 10 17.29 32.19 -31.57
N GLY A 11 17.28 31.65 -32.80
CA GLY A 11 16.55 30.41 -33.11
C GLY A 11 17.09 29.19 -32.37
N LEU A 12 18.42 29.04 -32.30
CA LEU A 12 19.07 27.96 -31.54
C LEU A 12 18.84 28.10 -30.03
N PHE A 13 18.85 29.33 -29.50
CA PHE A 13 18.58 29.60 -28.09
C PHE A 13 17.12 29.28 -27.72
N LEU A 14 16.16 29.66 -28.57
CA LEU A 14 14.75 29.32 -28.39
C LEU A 14 14.49 27.81 -28.49
N LEU A 15 15.18 27.10 -29.40
CA LEU A 15 15.08 25.65 -29.51
C LEU A 15 15.70 24.95 -28.29
N ALA A 16 16.82 25.44 -27.77
CA ALA A 16 17.46 24.91 -26.56
C ALA A 16 16.58 25.14 -25.32
N LEU A 17 15.95 26.31 -25.17
CA LEU A 17 14.99 26.59 -24.10
C LEU A 17 13.73 25.72 -24.20
N PHE A 18 13.24 25.49 -25.42
CA PHE A 18 12.10 24.59 -25.66
C PHE A 18 12.45 23.12 -25.36
N CYS A 19 13.67 22.68 -25.69
CA CYS A 19 14.16 21.34 -25.34
C CYS A 19 14.31 21.16 -23.83
N ALA A 20 14.88 22.16 -23.13
CA ALA A 20 15.03 22.16 -21.68
C ALA A 20 13.69 22.25 -20.93
N SER A 21 12.66 22.88 -21.51
CA SER A 21 11.32 22.96 -20.90
C SER A 21 10.48 21.68 -21.11
N ARG A 22 10.85 20.83 -22.07
CA ARG A 22 10.09 19.61 -22.41
C ARG A 22 10.42 18.41 -21.52
N SER A 23 11.63 18.38 -20.95
CA SER A 23 12.10 17.28 -20.07
C SER A 23 11.37 17.22 -18.74
N GLU A 24 10.98 18.36 -18.15
CA GLU A 24 10.29 18.41 -16.85
C GLU A 24 8.83 17.95 -16.94
N ALA A 25 8.14 18.29 -18.02
CA ALA A 25 6.75 17.87 -18.25
C ALA A 25 6.64 16.36 -18.48
N GLU A 26 7.65 15.72 -19.09
CA GLU A 26 7.66 14.28 -19.35
C GLU A 26 7.78 13.46 -18.05
N VAL A 27 8.60 13.90 -17.10
CA VAL A 27 8.78 13.23 -15.79
C VAL A 27 7.49 13.25 -14.97
N VAL A 28 6.76 14.37 -14.95
CA VAL A 28 5.48 14.50 -14.23
C VAL A 28 4.37 13.67 -14.89
N ILE A 29 4.33 13.61 -16.23
CA ILE A 29 3.35 12.84 -17.01
C ILE A 29 3.58 11.32 -16.86
N LEU A 30 4.83 10.86 -16.69
CA LEU A 30 5.14 9.44 -16.45
C LEU A 30 4.77 9.00 -15.03
N GLY A 31 4.98 9.86 -14.03
CA GLY A 31 4.60 9.59 -12.65
C GLY A 31 3.10 9.35 -12.47
N THR A 32 2.25 10.14 -13.12
CA THR A 32 0.79 10.03 -12.95
C THR A 32 0.17 8.85 -13.69
N ARG A 33 0.69 8.48 -14.87
CA ARG A 33 0.12 7.39 -15.69
C ARG A 33 0.30 6.01 -15.09
N VAL A 34 1.42 5.76 -14.42
CA VAL A 34 1.70 4.44 -13.84
C VAL A 34 1.21 4.36 -12.40
N ILE A 35 1.37 5.41 -11.59
CA ILE A 35 1.09 5.36 -10.15
C ILE A 35 -0.42 5.44 -9.85
N TYR A 36 -1.17 6.27 -10.58
CA TYR A 36 -2.61 6.48 -10.32
C TYR A 36 -3.45 5.19 -10.31
N PRO A 37 -3.36 4.28 -11.30
CA PRO A 37 -4.15 3.06 -11.28
C PRO A 37 -3.81 2.14 -10.09
N TYR A 38 -2.54 2.06 -9.68
CA TYR A 38 -2.16 1.26 -8.49
C TYR A 38 -2.66 1.89 -7.19
N GLN A 39 -2.55 3.21 -7.05
CA GLN A 39 -3.08 3.91 -5.87
C GLN A 39 -4.60 3.76 -5.77
N LEU A 40 -5.31 3.91 -6.88
CA LEU A 40 -6.75 3.72 -6.93
C LEU A 40 -7.16 2.28 -6.59
N ALA A 41 -6.44 1.28 -7.13
CA ALA A 41 -6.66 -0.13 -6.80
C ALA A 41 -6.42 -0.40 -5.32
N ALA A 42 -5.33 0.11 -4.74
CA ALA A 42 -5.03 -0.03 -3.32
C ALA A 42 -6.11 0.62 -2.43
N TRP A 43 -6.61 1.81 -2.80
CA TRP A 43 -7.70 2.46 -2.10
C TRP A 43 -8.99 1.63 -2.13
N ARG A 44 -9.36 1.09 -3.31
CA ARG A 44 -10.53 0.20 -3.46
C ARG A 44 -10.38 -1.07 -2.63
N LEU A 45 -9.20 -1.70 -2.66
CA LEU A 45 -8.92 -2.90 -1.87
C LEU A 45 -8.99 -2.63 -0.37
N ARG A 46 -8.42 -1.52 0.11
CA ARG A 46 -8.50 -1.13 1.53
C ARG A 46 -9.96 -0.97 1.99
N GLY A 47 -10.78 -0.28 1.20
CA GLY A 47 -12.20 -0.11 1.48
C GLY A 47 -12.95 -1.44 1.48
N HIS A 48 -12.75 -2.25 0.44
CA HIS A 48 -13.34 -3.59 0.31
C HIS A 48 -12.97 -4.47 1.49
N LEU A 49 -11.67 -4.57 1.82
CA LEU A 49 -11.21 -5.33 2.98
C LEU A 49 -11.97 -4.83 4.20
N ARG A 50 -11.83 -3.57 4.61
CA ARG A 50 -12.45 -3.03 5.84
C ARG A 50 -13.92 -3.36 6.04
N SER A 51 -14.72 -3.31 4.98
CA SER A 51 -16.18 -3.48 5.08
C SER A 51 -16.68 -4.90 4.82
N ASP A 52 -15.89 -5.76 4.18
CA ASP A 52 -16.31 -7.12 3.85
C ASP A 52 -16.27 -8.06 5.06
N ARG A 53 -17.05 -9.15 5.00
CA ARG A 53 -17.22 -10.10 6.12
C ARG A 53 -16.31 -11.32 5.99
N GLY A 54 -15.96 -11.90 7.13
CA GLY A 54 -15.11 -13.09 7.25
C GLY A 54 -13.68 -12.76 7.69
N ASP A 55 -12.82 -13.78 7.68
CA ASP A 55 -11.40 -13.60 7.95
C ASP A 55 -10.70 -12.80 6.82
N LEU A 56 -9.48 -12.31 7.09
CA LEU A 56 -8.73 -11.48 6.14
C LEU A 56 -8.56 -12.14 4.77
N TRP A 57 -8.28 -13.44 4.73
CA TRP A 57 -8.04 -14.16 3.47
C TRP A 57 -9.33 -14.36 2.69
N THR A 58 -10.44 -14.64 3.38
CA THR A 58 -11.76 -14.71 2.75
C THR A 58 -12.17 -13.35 2.18
N ARG A 59 -12.01 -12.25 2.93
CA ARG A 59 -12.29 -10.89 2.47
C ARG A 59 -11.45 -10.52 1.24
N ALA A 60 -10.16 -10.85 1.27
CA ALA A 60 -9.28 -10.61 0.12
C ALA A 60 -9.71 -11.42 -1.11
N ALA A 61 -10.08 -12.69 -0.94
CA ALA A 61 -10.51 -13.53 -2.05
C ALA A 61 -11.90 -13.16 -2.59
N ASN A 62 -12.79 -12.64 -1.73
CA ASN A 62 -14.12 -12.15 -2.10
C ASN A 62 -14.06 -10.97 -3.08
N TYR A 63 -12.95 -10.23 -3.12
CA TYR A 63 -12.74 -9.17 -4.12
C TYR A 63 -12.78 -9.73 -5.55
N HIS A 64 -12.32 -10.97 -5.75
CA HIS A 64 -12.36 -11.65 -7.04
C HIS A 64 -13.68 -12.41 -7.26
N SER A 65 -14.13 -13.18 -6.25
CA SER A 65 -15.42 -13.88 -6.32
C SER A 65 -15.88 -14.31 -4.93
N ARG A 66 -17.19 -14.17 -4.67
CA ARG A 66 -17.86 -14.71 -3.48
C ARG A 66 -18.37 -16.14 -3.64
N THR A 67 -18.33 -16.69 -4.86
CA THR A 67 -18.73 -18.08 -5.10
C THR A 67 -17.73 -19.03 -4.41
N PRO A 68 -18.17 -19.92 -3.49
CA PRO A 68 -17.25 -20.67 -2.62
C PRO A 68 -16.14 -21.43 -3.36
N ARG A 69 -16.49 -22.12 -4.47
CA ARG A 69 -15.53 -22.90 -5.27
C ARG A 69 -14.41 -22.03 -5.88
N HIS A 70 -14.75 -20.86 -6.41
CA HIS A 70 -13.78 -19.93 -7.01
C HIS A 70 -12.96 -19.21 -5.94
N ASN A 71 -13.64 -18.78 -4.86
CA ASN A 71 -13.02 -18.13 -3.73
C ASN A 71 -11.93 -19.02 -3.10
N ALA A 72 -12.26 -20.27 -2.78
CA ALA A 72 -11.32 -21.20 -2.16
C ALA A 72 -10.06 -21.41 -3.01
N ARG A 73 -10.24 -21.61 -4.34
CA ARG A 73 -9.12 -21.77 -5.27
C ARG A 73 -8.26 -20.52 -5.37
N TYR A 74 -8.88 -19.33 -5.37
CA TYR A 74 -8.15 -18.06 -5.44
C TYR A 74 -7.43 -17.74 -4.12
N ARG A 75 -8.09 -17.98 -2.98
CA ARG A 75 -7.55 -17.78 -1.63
C ARG A 75 -6.28 -18.61 -1.40
N ALA A 76 -6.29 -19.88 -1.77
CA ALA A 76 -5.12 -20.75 -1.67
C ALA A 76 -3.91 -20.20 -2.46
N GLN A 77 -4.15 -19.72 -3.69
CA GLN A 77 -3.10 -19.10 -4.50
C GLN A 77 -2.59 -17.78 -3.89
N LEU A 78 -3.49 -16.97 -3.33
CA LEU A 78 -3.14 -15.71 -2.69
C LEU A 78 -2.23 -15.94 -1.48
N MET A 79 -2.58 -16.89 -0.61
CA MET A 79 -1.77 -17.28 0.55
C MET A 79 -0.39 -17.80 0.11
N HIS A 80 -0.33 -18.66 -0.91
CA HIS A 80 0.94 -19.18 -1.41
C HIS A 80 1.84 -18.07 -2.00
N LYS A 81 1.27 -17.08 -2.71
CA LYS A 81 2.02 -15.92 -3.19
C LYS A 81 2.47 -15.02 -2.04
N ALA A 82 1.60 -14.76 -1.07
CA ALA A 82 1.94 -13.95 0.10
C ALA A 82 3.08 -14.57 0.91
N TRP A 83 3.08 -15.89 1.11
CA TRP A 83 4.18 -16.60 1.75
C TRP A 83 5.50 -16.41 0.99
N ARG A 84 5.50 -16.60 -0.34
CA ARG A 84 6.71 -16.37 -1.16
C ARG A 84 7.23 -14.93 -1.04
N TRP A 85 6.32 -13.96 -1.04
CA TRP A 85 6.65 -12.56 -0.83
C TRP A 85 7.25 -12.31 0.54
N ASN A 86 6.68 -12.90 1.60
CA ASN A 86 7.22 -12.81 2.95
C ASN A 86 8.65 -13.35 3.03
N GLN A 87 8.91 -14.51 2.41
CA GLN A 87 10.26 -15.10 2.35
C GLN A 87 11.24 -14.23 1.57
N TRP A 88 10.80 -13.62 0.47
CA TRP A 88 11.63 -12.70 -0.28
C TRP A 88 11.93 -11.43 0.53
N LEU A 89 10.92 -10.84 1.18
CA LEU A 89 11.07 -9.65 2.01
C LEU A 89 12.05 -9.89 3.17
N GLY A 90 11.90 -11.01 3.91
CA GLY A 90 12.80 -11.34 5.02
C GLY A 90 14.25 -11.62 4.59
N ARG A 91 14.49 -11.95 3.30
CA ARG A 91 15.85 -12.11 2.75
C ARG A 91 16.47 -10.80 2.27
N GLN A 92 15.66 -9.82 1.89
CA GLN A 92 16.13 -8.59 1.26
C GLN A 92 16.13 -7.40 2.21
N PHE A 93 15.32 -7.46 3.26
CA PHE A 93 15.17 -6.41 4.25
C PHE A 93 15.31 -6.99 5.64
N THR A 94 15.97 -6.25 6.53
CA THR A 94 15.96 -6.57 7.95
C THR A 94 14.57 -6.23 8.47
N THR A 95 13.71 -7.24 8.64
CA THR A 95 12.37 -7.05 9.17
C THR A 95 12.38 -7.26 10.68
N HIS A 96 12.02 -6.23 11.44
CA HIS A 96 11.78 -6.35 12.86
C HIS A 96 10.33 -6.78 13.09
N MET A 97 10.11 -7.73 13.99
CA MET A 97 8.77 -8.01 14.47
C MET A 97 8.25 -6.76 15.17
N VAL A 98 7.07 -6.28 14.76
CA VAL A 98 6.36 -5.28 15.54
C VAL A 98 5.59 -6.07 16.59
N ASP A 99 6.05 -6.04 17.82
CA ASP A 99 5.33 -6.66 18.94
C ASP A 99 3.92 -6.04 19.00
N ASP A 100 2.90 -6.89 19.05
CA ASP A 100 1.52 -6.44 19.25
C ASP A 100 1.44 -5.76 20.62
N VAL A 101 1.37 -4.42 20.64
CA VAL A 101 1.14 -3.58 21.84
C VAL A 101 -0.13 -4.02 22.61
N THR A 102 -0.99 -4.83 21.98
CA THR A 102 -2.16 -5.44 22.60
C THR A 102 -1.83 -6.46 23.70
N ALA A 103 -0.65 -7.09 23.68
CA ALA A 103 -0.23 -8.01 24.75
C ALA A 103 0.01 -7.29 26.09
N HIS A 104 0.41 -6.01 26.06
CA HIS A 104 0.69 -5.26 27.28
C HIS A 104 -0.56 -4.75 28.01
N ARG A 105 -1.73 -4.66 27.34
CA ARG A 105 -2.97 -4.20 27.99
C ARG A 105 -3.70 -5.28 28.79
N HIS A 106 -3.45 -6.56 28.53
CA HIS A 106 -4.10 -7.64 29.28
C HIS A 106 -3.38 -8.02 30.57
N GLY A 107 -2.16 -7.52 30.81
CA GLY A 107 -1.41 -7.74 32.05
C GLY A 107 -1.64 -6.69 33.15
N GLU A 108 -2.30 -5.56 32.85
CA GLU A 108 -2.48 -4.45 33.80
C GLU A 108 -3.85 -4.42 34.48
N THR A 109 -4.78 -5.30 34.11
CA THR A 109 -5.99 -5.54 34.92
C THR A 109 -5.71 -6.64 35.93
N GLY A 110 -4.86 -6.28 36.90
CA GLY A 110 -4.85 -6.94 38.20
C GLY A 110 -6.28 -6.96 38.72
N VAL A 111 -6.84 -8.16 38.84
CA VAL A 111 -8.06 -8.43 39.59
C VAL A 111 -7.89 -7.73 40.94
N ALA A 112 -8.61 -6.65 41.16
CA ALA A 112 -8.76 -6.10 42.49
C ALA A 112 -9.39 -7.19 43.34
N ASP A 113 -8.67 -7.63 44.37
CA ASP A 113 -9.17 -8.48 45.42
C ASP A 113 -10.50 -7.91 45.91
N VAL A 114 -11.59 -8.60 45.60
CA VAL A 114 -12.88 -8.39 46.24
C VAL A 114 -12.71 -8.91 47.66
N PRO A 115 -12.77 -8.06 48.71
CA PRO A 115 -12.71 -8.56 50.07
C PRO A 115 -13.93 -9.45 50.33
N ASP A 116 -13.64 -10.67 50.77
CA ASP A 116 -14.58 -11.61 51.33
C ASP A 116 -15.35 -10.93 52.47
N SER A 117 -16.64 -10.69 52.26
CA SER A 117 -17.55 -10.19 53.29
C SER A 117 -18.42 -11.35 53.76
N GLY A 118 -17.79 -12.22 54.54
CA GLY A 118 -18.49 -13.04 55.52
C GLY A 118 -19.06 -12.16 56.64
N ASP A 119 -20.29 -12.48 56.99
CA ASP A 119 -20.96 -12.26 58.29
C ASP A 119 -21.52 -10.86 58.60
N ALA A 120 -22.84 -10.70 58.40
CA ALA A 120 -23.72 -10.04 59.37
C ALA A 120 -25.22 -10.42 59.18
N ALA A 121 -25.77 -11.02 60.25
CA ALA A 121 -27.17 -11.23 60.63
C ALA A 121 -27.94 -12.44 60.03
#